data_AF-A0A937TLL5-F1
#
_entry.id   AF-A0A937TLL5-F1
#
_cell.length_a   1.000
_cell.length_b   1.000
_cell.length_c   1.000
_cell.angle_alpha   90.00
_cell.angle_beta   90.00
_cell.angle_gamma   90.00
#
_symmetry.space_group_name_H-M   'P 1'
#
loop_
_entity.id
_entity.type
_entity.pdbx_description
1 polymer ?
#
loop_
_entity_poly.entity_id
_entity_poly.type
_entity_poly.pdbx_seq_one_letter_code
_entity_poly.pdbx_strand_id
1 'polypeptide(L)'
;MKTVRACIVRFLLINILIIITISCNTNPNFKFIQAGVISTDEMLTNATGNLPIQSQPTDHGFLTTLRAAGINNACKEMYIDFNDVFAPIAATANHSYRQYRWSVSRDANGNPVIHALPPEEEMGWTPWERWSMKDNMPMRTAWVLYPVNERIERGIVRWYELEESDNLSPRFLHETENLESKLRLARIDVAAGWLGMDFDEVFVDPLQPAAQQIYAQFRWVVIPHVLAIDGPVIYALPPMDKSDDWPWESWYTDGNIPVIHHIHYTREKDNTSGSWAEGPGAPQRPSEIFGHTWYWYDDPEMIPALSKQE
;
A
#
# COMPACT_ATOMS: atom_id res chain seq x y z
N MET A 1 41.04 7.09 -25.38
CA MET A 1 39.83 7.95 -25.34
C MET A 1 38.61 7.06 -25.40
N LYS A 2 37.95 6.84 -24.25
CA LYS A 2 36.67 6.12 -24.17
C LYS A 2 35.60 7.13 -23.78
N THR A 3 34.58 7.24 -24.61
CA THR A 3 33.49 8.22 -24.48
C THR A 3 32.55 7.78 -23.37
N VAL A 4 32.45 8.59 -22.31
CA VAL A 4 31.44 8.46 -21.26
C VAL A 4 30.13 9.00 -21.82
N ARG A 5 29.11 8.15 -21.98
CA ARG A 5 27.73 8.59 -22.23
C ARG A 5 27.11 8.91 -20.89
N ALA A 6 26.85 10.20 -20.65
CA ALA A 6 26.04 10.67 -19.54
C ALA A 6 24.58 10.24 -19.76
N CYS A 7 24.04 9.40 -18.87
CA CYS A 7 22.59 9.25 -18.73
C CYS A 7 22.05 10.49 -18.03
N ILE A 8 21.30 11.30 -18.77
CA ILE A 8 20.49 12.38 -18.21
C ILE A 8 19.26 11.71 -17.59
N VAL A 9 19.25 11.58 -16.26
CA VAL A 9 18.05 11.21 -15.51
C VAL A 9 17.11 12.43 -15.52
N ARG A 10 16.03 12.36 -16.31
CA ARG A 10 14.94 13.33 -16.24
C ARG A 10 14.09 13.03 -15.02
N PHE A 11 14.18 13.87 -14.00
CA PHE A 11 13.18 13.95 -12.94
C PHE A 11 11.90 14.56 -13.53
N LEU A 12 10.87 13.74 -13.70
CA LEU A 12 9.49 14.22 -13.80
C LEU A 12 8.90 14.22 -12.39
N LEU A 13 9.00 15.38 -11.72
CA LEU A 13 8.07 15.74 -10.66
C LEU A 13 6.71 15.98 -11.35
N ILE A 14 5.91 14.92 -11.48
CA ILE A 14 4.54 15.08 -11.95
C ILE A 14 3.72 15.49 -10.73
N ASN A 15 3.41 16.79 -10.63
CA ASN A 15 2.23 17.24 -9.90
C ASN A 15 1.00 16.70 -10.64
N ILE A 16 0.62 15.44 -10.39
CA ILE A 16 -0.60 14.85 -10.94
C ILE A 16 -1.75 15.47 -10.17
N LEU A 17 -2.43 16.45 -10.79
CA LEU A 17 -3.82 16.71 -10.48
C LEU A 17 -4.60 15.46 -10.90
N ILE A 18 -4.90 14.57 -9.95
CA ILE A 18 -5.75 13.41 -10.19
C ILE A 18 -7.17 13.92 -10.40
N ILE A 19 -7.56 14.13 -11.66
CA ILE A 19 -8.95 14.34 -12.03
C ILE A 19 -9.60 12.96 -12.05
N ILE A 20 -10.26 12.62 -10.93
CA ILE A 20 -11.06 11.40 -10.81
C ILE A 20 -12.24 11.51 -11.79
N THR A 21 -12.18 10.79 -12.91
CA THR A 21 -13.31 10.66 -13.83
C THR A 21 -13.90 9.26 -13.64
N ILE A 22 -14.93 9.15 -12.79
CA ILE A 22 -15.73 7.94 -12.68
C ILE A 22 -16.76 7.99 -13.81
N SER A 23 -16.47 7.32 -14.93
CA SER A 23 -17.46 7.14 -16.00
C SER A 23 -18.40 6.00 -15.62
N CYS A 24 -19.47 6.32 -14.87
CA CYS A 24 -20.64 5.46 -14.86
C CYS A 24 -21.28 5.54 -16.25
N ASN A 25 -21.33 4.40 -16.93
CA ASN A 25 -21.85 4.32 -18.28
C ASN A 25 -23.31 4.85 -18.33
N THR A 26 -23.59 5.69 -19.34
CA THR A 26 -24.90 6.19 -19.86
C THR A 26 -25.31 7.66 -19.66
N ASN A 27 -24.54 8.65 -20.15
CA ASN A 27 -25.11 9.86 -20.82
C ASN A 27 -24.02 10.74 -21.48
N PRO A 28 -24.09 11.10 -22.78
CA PRO A 28 -23.06 11.90 -23.46
C PRO A 28 -23.16 13.42 -23.24
N ASN A 29 -23.97 13.93 -22.30
CA ASN A 29 -24.12 15.36 -22.05
C ASN A 29 -23.80 15.73 -20.59
N PHE A 30 -22.52 15.96 -20.28
CA PHE A 30 -22.14 16.59 -19.01
C PHE A 30 -21.17 17.76 -19.24
N LYS A 31 -21.49 18.92 -18.66
CA LYS A 31 -20.65 20.12 -18.66
C LYS A 31 -19.71 20.13 -17.45
N PHE A 32 -18.47 20.56 -17.68
CA PHE A 32 -17.39 20.70 -16.71
C PHE A 32 -17.72 21.69 -15.58
N ILE A 33 -17.34 21.36 -14.34
CA ILE A 33 -17.20 22.34 -13.24
C ILE A 33 -15.73 22.32 -12.83
N GLN A 34 -15.08 23.48 -12.93
CA GLN A 34 -13.69 23.71 -12.56
C GLN A 34 -13.65 24.25 -11.12
N ALA A 35 -13.07 23.51 -10.18
CA ALA A 35 -12.76 24.03 -8.85
C ALA A 35 -11.32 24.54 -8.83
N GLY A 36 -11.15 25.82 -8.52
CA GLY A 36 -9.84 26.48 -8.43
C GLY A 36 -9.08 26.10 -7.16
N VAL A 37 -7.76 25.96 -7.29
CA VAL A 37 -6.83 25.76 -6.16
C VAL A 37 -6.30 27.11 -5.73
N ILE A 38 -6.39 27.41 -4.43
CA ILE A 38 -5.63 28.48 -3.78
C ILE A 38 -4.29 27.86 -3.35
N SER A 39 -3.20 28.33 -3.95
CA SER A 39 -1.84 28.01 -3.51
C SER A 39 -1.51 28.84 -2.27
N THR A 40 -1.00 28.18 -1.23
CA THR A 40 -0.27 28.86 -0.15
C THR A 40 1.13 28.28 -0.09
N ASP A 41 2.02 28.87 -0.90
CA ASP A 41 3.46 28.80 -0.67
C ASP A 41 3.86 29.77 0.45
N GLU A 42 4.91 29.38 1.17
CA GLU A 42 5.66 30.08 2.24
C GLU A 42 5.27 29.75 3.69
N MET A 43 6.01 28.82 4.30
CA MET A 43 7.01 29.10 5.34
C MET A 43 7.42 27.81 6.06
N LEU A 44 8.69 27.39 5.93
CA LEU A 44 9.65 27.33 7.05
C LEU A 44 10.97 26.67 6.62
N THR A 45 12.05 27.36 7.00
CA THR A 45 13.45 27.01 6.85
C THR A 45 13.93 26.05 7.95
N ASN A 46 14.87 25.19 7.56
CA ASN A 46 15.94 24.52 8.31
C ASN A 46 15.79 24.34 9.84
N ALA A 47 15.63 23.08 10.27
CA ALA A 47 16.16 22.58 11.53
C ALA A 47 16.58 21.11 11.39
N THR A 48 17.89 20.87 11.30
CA THR A 48 18.50 19.58 11.60
C THR A 48 18.33 19.30 13.09
N GLY A 49 17.39 18.41 13.43
CA GLY A 49 17.23 17.84 14.75
C GLY A 49 16.66 16.45 14.58
N ASN A 50 17.27 15.47 15.26
CA ASN A 50 16.77 14.11 15.35
C ASN A 50 15.25 14.14 15.58
N LEU A 51 14.49 13.72 14.57
CA LEU A 51 13.05 13.54 14.73
C LEU A 51 12.87 12.41 15.76
N PRO A 52 12.09 12.63 16.83
CA PRO A 52 11.71 11.55 17.71
C PRO A 52 10.96 10.52 16.87
N ILE A 53 11.27 9.24 17.07
CA ILE A 53 10.42 8.12 16.66
C ILE A 53 8.98 8.53 16.97
N GLN A 54 8.15 8.74 15.95
CA GLN A 54 6.78 9.16 16.13
C GLN A 54 6.11 8.14 17.04
N SER A 55 5.78 8.56 18.27
CA SER A 55 5.01 7.74 19.18
C SER A 55 3.69 7.41 18.49
N GLN A 56 3.47 6.12 18.24
CA GLN A 56 2.22 5.60 17.66
C GLN A 56 1.03 6.31 18.31
N PRO A 57 0.10 6.89 17.53
CA PRO A 57 -1.05 7.56 18.10
C PRO A 57 -1.77 6.59 19.04
N THR A 58 -1.93 6.99 20.30
CA THR A 58 -2.88 6.35 21.21
C THR A 58 -4.21 6.15 20.48
N ASP A 59 -5.01 5.16 20.86
CA ASP A 59 -6.27 4.81 20.17
C ASP A 59 -7.22 6.03 20.02
N HIS A 60 -7.12 6.99 20.93
CA HIS A 60 -7.78 8.29 20.85
C HIS A 60 -7.33 9.17 19.68
N GLY A 61 -6.05 9.15 19.31
CA GLY A 61 -5.49 9.94 18.22
C GLY A 61 -6.11 9.58 16.87
N PHE A 62 -6.14 8.29 16.53
CA PHE A 62 -6.72 7.83 15.25
C PHE A 62 -8.20 8.19 15.12
N LEU A 63 -9.03 7.88 16.11
CA LEU A 63 -10.45 8.23 16.08
C LEU A 63 -10.68 9.75 16.04
N THR A 64 -9.79 10.53 16.66
CA THR A 64 -9.84 11.99 16.58
C THR A 64 -9.57 12.47 15.15
N THR A 65 -8.59 11.88 14.46
CA THR A 65 -8.32 12.17 13.04
C THR A 65 -9.53 11.87 12.15
N LEU A 66 -10.19 10.72 12.33
CA LEU A 66 -11.41 10.39 11.58
C LEU A 66 -12.55 11.39 11.83
N ARG A 67 -12.75 11.79 13.09
CA ARG A 67 -13.76 12.81 13.44
C ARG A 67 -13.43 14.16 12.83
N ALA A 68 -12.17 14.57 12.85
CA ALA A 68 -11.69 15.81 12.25
C ALA A 68 -11.87 15.82 10.71
N ALA A 69 -11.74 14.66 10.07
CA ALA A 69 -12.01 14.48 8.64
C ALA A 69 -13.52 14.45 8.28
N GLY A 70 -14.42 14.61 9.27
CA GLY A 70 -15.87 14.63 9.06
C GLY A 70 -16.53 13.26 8.95
N ILE A 71 -15.78 12.17 9.13
CA ILE A 71 -16.24 10.78 8.92
C ILE A 71 -17.43 10.46 9.83
N ASN A 72 -17.37 10.87 11.10
CA ASN A 72 -18.47 10.64 12.06
C ASN A 72 -19.78 11.34 11.65
N ASN A 73 -19.72 12.49 10.97
CA ASN A 73 -20.92 13.16 10.48
C ASN A 73 -21.47 12.46 9.23
N ALA A 74 -20.59 12.04 8.32
CA ALA A 74 -20.95 11.23 7.17
C ALA A 74 -21.63 9.91 7.60
N CYS A 75 -21.10 9.23 8.62
CA CYS A 75 -21.73 8.03 9.19
C CYS A 75 -23.17 8.28 9.63
N LYS A 76 -23.43 9.39 10.34
CA LYS A 76 -24.80 9.76 10.78
C LYS A 76 -25.73 10.01 9.59
N GLU A 77 -25.26 10.72 8.57
CA GLU A 77 -26.02 10.95 7.33
C GLU A 77 -26.32 9.65 6.57
N MET A 78 -25.47 8.63 6.72
CA MET A 78 -25.59 7.32 6.07
C MET A 78 -26.24 6.22 6.92
N TYR A 79 -26.65 6.55 8.16
CA TYR A 79 -27.15 5.58 9.14
C TYR A 79 -26.15 4.46 9.49
N ILE A 80 -24.84 4.79 9.50
CA ILE A 80 -23.76 3.89 9.91
C ILE A 80 -23.40 4.20 11.36
N ASP A 81 -23.27 3.18 12.21
CA ASP A 81 -22.66 3.35 13.52
C ASP A 81 -21.14 3.51 13.37
N PHE A 82 -20.65 4.72 13.68
CA PHE A 82 -19.24 5.05 13.57
C PHE A 82 -18.35 4.16 14.45
N ASN A 83 -18.80 3.83 15.66
CA ASN A 83 -17.99 3.04 16.58
C ASN A 83 -17.96 1.58 16.14
N ASP A 84 -19.07 1.02 15.67
CA ASP A 84 -19.11 -0.37 15.22
C ASP A 84 -18.16 -0.61 14.04
N VAL A 85 -18.08 0.35 13.11
CA VAL A 85 -17.26 0.21 11.89
C VAL A 85 -15.79 0.59 12.10
N PHE A 86 -15.51 1.70 12.81
CA PHE A 86 -14.16 2.29 12.83
C PHE A 86 -13.42 2.15 14.17
N ALA A 87 -14.12 1.91 15.29
CA ALA A 87 -13.45 1.68 16.56
C ALA A 87 -12.55 0.43 16.55
N PRO A 88 -12.89 -0.68 15.86
CA PRO A 88 -12.01 -1.85 15.88
C PRO A 88 -10.68 -1.61 15.14
N ILE A 89 -10.61 -0.70 14.15
CA ILE A 89 -9.33 -0.24 13.58
C ILE A 89 -8.46 0.44 14.66
N ALA A 90 -9.11 1.22 15.52
CA ALA A 90 -8.45 1.89 16.63
C ALA A 90 -8.04 0.92 17.76
N ALA A 91 -8.54 -0.31 17.81
CA ALA A 91 -8.14 -1.26 18.85
C ALA A 91 -6.73 -1.84 18.61
N THR A 92 -6.25 -1.84 17.36
CA THR A 92 -4.96 -2.41 16.98
C THR A 92 -4.01 -1.30 16.52
N ALA A 93 -2.95 -1.02 17.30
CA ALA A 93 -2.01 0.06 17.03
C ALA A 93 -1.34 -0.03 15.64
N ASN A 94 -1.10 -1.26 15.18
CA ASN A 94 -0.43 -1.54 13.91
C ASN A 94 -1.42 -1.88 12.78
N HIS A 95 -2.69 -1.50 12.90
CA HIS A 95 -3.68 -1.80 11.87
C HIS A 95 -3.37 -1.06 10.57
N SER A 96 -3.38 -1.77 9.43
CA SER A 96 -3.05 -1.22 8.10
C SER A 96 -3.88 0.00 7.68
N TYR A 97 -5.12 0.19 8.17
CA TYR A 97 -5.93 1.38 7.84
C TYR A 97 -5.48 2.66 8.56
N ARG A 98 -4.63 2.56 9.59
CA ARG A 98 -4.16 3.74 10.31
C ARG A 98 -3.24 4.62 9.47
N GLN A 99 -2.59 4.05 8.45
CA GLN A 99 -1.81 4.78 7.45
C GLN A 99 -2.64 5.30 6.27
N TYR A 100 -3.91 4.92 6.16
CA TYR A 100 -4.76 5.39 5.06
C TYR A 100 -5.09 6.86 5.23
N ARG A 101 -5.22 7.57 4.11
CA ARG A 101 -5.79 8.90 4.08
C ARG A 101 -7.31 8.80 4.07
N TRP A 102 -7.92 9.34 5.12
CA TRP A 102 -9.36 9.38 5.29
C TRP A 102 -9.94 10.72 4.87
N SER A 103 -11.03 10.69 4.10
CA SER A 103 -11.72 11.91 3.68
C SER A 103 -13.21 11.66 3.43
N VAL A 104 -13.98 12.76 3.39
CA VAL A 104 -15.39 12.75 3.00
C VAL A 104 -15.58 13.62 1.76
N SER A 105 -16.33 13.13 0.78
CA SER A 105 -16.83 13.92 -0.34
C SER A 105 -18.36 13.81 -0.43
N ARG A 106 -18.96 14.40 -1.48
CA ARG A 106 -20.36 14.19 -1.83
C ARG A 106 -20.49 13.61 -3.24
N ASP A 107 -21.46 12.75 -3.46
CA ASP A 107 -21.81 12.23 -4.78
C ASP A 107 -22.66 13.25 -5.58
N ALA A 108 -23.09 12.87 -6.79
CA ALA A 108 -23.91 13.71 -7.66
C ALA A 108 -25.30 14.06 -7.06
N ASN A 109 -25.78 13.28 -6.10
CA ASN A 109 -27.05 13.48 -5.42
C ASN A 109 -26.86 14.24 -4.08
N GLY A 110 -25.62 14.62 -3.75
CA GLY A 110 -25.29 15.27 -2.50
C GLY A 110 -25.15 14.32 -1.31
N ASN A 111 -25.23 13.00 -1.50
CA ASN A 111 -25.01 12.04 -0.42
C ASN A 111 -23.54 12.03 -0.02
N PRO A 112 -23.23 11.85 1.28
CA PRO A 112 -21.85 11.70 1.71
C PRO A 112 -21.21 10.42 1.13
N VAL A 113 -19.91 10.52 0.88
CA VAL A 113 -19.06 9.40 0.49
C VAL A 113 -17.82 9.43 1.35
N ILE A 114 -17.56 8.36 2.09
CA ILE A 114 -16.36 8.20 2.91
C ILE A 114 -15.31 7.46 2.09
N HIS A 115 -14.07 7.96 2.11
CA HIS A 115 -12.94 7.38 1.39
C HIS A 115 -11.84 6.96 2.37
N ALA A 116 -11.32 5.76 2.18
CA ALA A 116 -10.09 5.28 2.80
C ALA A 116 -9.07 4.99 1.70
N LEU A 117 -8.22 5.96 1.39
CA LEU A 117 -7.20 5.85 0.34
C LEU A 117 -5.91 5.28 0.95
N PRO A 118 -5.29 4.24 0.35
CA PRO A 118 -4.00 3.74 0.83
C PRO A 118 -2.90 4.80 0.65
N PRO A 119 -1.72 4.61 1.27
CA PRO A 119 -0.54 5.43 0.99
C PRO A 119 -0.26 5.54 -0.51
N GLU A 120 0.31 6.66 -0.94
CA GLU A 120 0.49 6.98 -2.37
C GLU A 120 1.42 5.98 -3.06
N GLU A 121 2.46 5.53 -2.36
CA GLU A 121 3.38 4.50 -2.80
C GLU A 121 2.72 3.13 -2.98
N GLU A 122 1.61 2.85 -2.31
CA GLU A 122 0.85 1.59 -2.45
C GLU A 122 -0.27 1.67 -3.50
N MET A 123 -0.51 2.87 -4.06
CA MET A 123 -1.53 3.06 -5.08
C MET A 123 -1.21 2.19 -6.31
N GLY A 124 -2.18 1.37 -6.70
CA GLY A 124 -2.00 0.40 -7.79
C GLY A 124 -2.37 -1.01 -7.38
N TRP A 125 -2.01 -1.40 -6.16
CA TRP A 125 -2.12 -2.78 -5.70
C TRP A 125 -2.89 -2.92 -4.38
N THR A 126 -2.73 -1.97 -3.47
CA THR A 126 -3.51 -1.94 -2.24
C THR A 126 -4.92 -1.42 -2.52
N PRO A 127 -5.99 -2.10 -2.07
CA PRO A 127 -7.36 -1.66 -2.27
C PRO A 127 -7.65 -0.31 -1.61
N TRP A 128 -8.28 0.58 -2.38
CA TRP A 128 -9.03 1.75 -1.90
C TRP A 128 -10.43 1.30 -1.49
N GLU A 129 -10.87 1.71 -0.30
CA GLU A 129 -12.24 1.49 0.14
C GLU A 129 -13.09 2.76 0.21
N ARG A 130 -14.36 2.59 -0.11
CA ARG A 130 -15.36 3.64 -0.11
C ARG A 130 -16.64 3.17 0.54
N TRP A 131 -17.23 4.01 1.40
CA TRP A 131 -18.59 3.85 1.87
C TRP A 131 -19.48 4.91 1.23
N SER A 132 -20.60 4.51 0.64
CA SER A 132 -21.54 5.42 -0.02
C SER A 132 -22.98 4.89 0.04
N MET A 133 -23.95 5.77 -0.23
CA MET A 133 -25.35 5.36 -0.35
C MET A 133 -25.63 4.78 -1.75
N LYS A 134 -26.28 3.62 -1.79
CA LYS A 134 -26.83 3.01 -3.01
C LYS A 134 -28.24 2.53 -2.70
N ASP A 135 -29.23 2.99 -3.47
CA ASP A 135 -30.64 2.66 -3.26
C ASP A 135 -31.11 2.89 -1.80
N ASN A 136 -30.66 4.01 -1.21
CA ASN A 136 -30.90 4.39 0.20
C ASN A 136 -30.31 3.44 1.26
N MET A 137 -29.38 2.56 0.89
CA MET A 137 -28.63 1.73 1.83
C MET A 137 -27.14 2.09 1.79
N PRO A 138 -26.45 2.12 2.95
CA PRO A 138 -25.00 2.25 2.96
C PRO A 138 -24.38 0.99 2.36
N MET A 139 -23.42 1.19 1.46
CA MET A 139 -22.65 0.14 0.81
C MET A 139 -21.16 0.43 0.96
N ARG A 140 -20.39 -0.62 1.19
CA ARG A 140 -18.93 -0.60 1.10
C ARG A 140 -18.51 -1.14 -0.27
N THR A 141 -17.60 -0.44 -0.92
CA THR A 141 -16.99 -0.88 -2.18
C THR A 141 -15.47 -0.84 -2.06
N ALA A 142 -14.79 -1.83 -2.62
CA ALA A 142 -13.34 -1.89 -2.70
C ALA A 142 -12.90 -1.76 -4.16
N TRP A 143 -11.90 -0.93 -4.40
CA TRP A 143 -11.41 -0.58 -5.72
C TRP A 143 -9.89 -0.69 -5.78
N VAL A 144 -9.34 -0.92 -6.96
CA VAL A 144 -7.90 -0.94 -7.18
C VAL A 144 -7.58 -0.32 -8.53
N LEU A 145 -6.39 0.27 -8.64
CA LEU A 145 -6.00 1.07 -9.79
C LEU A 145 -5.29 0.27 -10.90
N TYR A 146 -5.07 -1.04 -10.71
CA TYR A 146 -4.22 -1.95 -11.50
C TYR A 146 -3.69 -1.43 -12.86
N PRO A 147 -2.37 -1.51 -13.13
CA PRO A 147 -1.96 -1.88 -14.47
C PRO A 147 -2.40 -3.33 -14.68
N VAL A 148 -3.52 -3.54 -15.37
CA VAL A 148 -3.81 -4.86 -15.98
C VAL A 148 -2.63 -5.18 -16.91
N ASN A 149 -2.38 -6.45 -17.25
CA ASN A 149 -1.34 -6.92 -18.19
C ASN A 149 -1.25 -6.16 -19.54
N GLU A 150 -2.11 -5.18 -19.77
CA GLU A 150 -2.11 -4.21 -20.85
C GLU A 150 -1.37 -2.94 -20.45
N ARG A 151 -0.40 -2.55 -21.27
CA ARG A 151 0.32 -1.28 -21.15
C ARG A 151 -0.67 -0.12 -21.01
N ILE A 152 -0.49 0.75 -20.01
CA ILE A 152 -1.33 1.93 -19.80
C ILE A 152 -1.28 2.82 -21.05
N GLU A 153 -2.31 2.76 -21.89
CA GLU A 153 -2.43 3.63 -23.05
C GLU A 153 -2.93 5.00 -22.59
N ARG A 154 -2.10 6.04 -22.75
CA ARG A 154 -2.50 7.46 -22.76
C ARG A 154 -2.97 8.06 -21.42
N GLY A 155 -2.38 7.67 -20.30
CA GLY A 155 -2.53 8.40 -19.01
C GLY A 155 -3.94 8.38 -18.41
N ILE A 156 -4.83 7.52 -18.91
CA ILE A 156 -6.11 7.23 -18.26
C ILE A 156 -5.88 6.01 -17.37
N VAL A 157 -5.86 6.23 -16.07
CA VAL A 157 -5.74 5.15 -15.09
C VAL A 157 -7.13 4.60 -14.81
N ARG A 158 -7.33 3.29 -15.01
CA ARG A 158 -8.63 2.63 -14.82
C ARG A 158 -8.70 2.05 -13.41
N TRP A 159 -9.80 2.33 -12.72
CA TRP A 159 -10.11 1.68 -11.45
C TRP A 159 -10.98 0.45 -11.71
N TYR A 160 -10.69 -0.62 -10.98
CA TYR A 160 -11.42 -1.89 -11.04
C TYR A 160 -12.10 -2.10 -9.70
N GLU A 161 -13.41 -2.31 -9.73
CA GLU A 161 -14.17 -2.73 -8.55
C GLU A 161 -13.80 -4.18 -8.23
N LEU A 162 -13.44 -4.43 -6.98
CA LEU A 162 -13.10 -5.75 -6.47
C LEU A 162 -14.28 -6.40 -5.76
N GLU A 163 -15.03 -5.57 -5.03
CA GLU A 163 -16.07 -6.03 -4.14
C GLU A 163 -17.07 -4.89 -3.90
N GLU A 164 -18.34 -5.24 -3.82
CA GLU A 164 -19.42 -4.43 -3.29
C GLU A 164 -20.13 -5.26 -2.22
N SER A 165 -20.34 -4.68 -1.03
CA SER A 165 -20.91 -5.39 0.11
C SER A 165 -21.74 -4.46 1.00
N ASP A 166 -22.82 -5.01 1.55
CA ASP A 166 -23.61 -4.40 2.63
C ASP A 166 -22.95 -4.60 4.01
N ASN A 167 -21.93 -5.47 4.11
CA ASN A 167 -21.03 -5.51 5.25
C ASN A 167 -20.12 -4.27 5.21
N LEU A 168 -20.42 -3.33 6.10
CA LEU A 168 -19.72 -2.06 6.22
C LEU A 168 -18.37 -2.18 6.93
N SER A 169 -18.02 -3.35 7.48
CA SER A 169 -16.74 -3.55 8.13
C SER A 169 -15.60 -3.36 7.12
N PRO A 170 -14.54 -2.59 7.46
CA PRO A 170 -13.36 -2.47 6.62
C PRO A 170 -12.77 -3.84 6.28
N ARG A 171 -12.26 -4.02 5.07
CA ARG A 171 -11.77 -5.34 4.58
C ARG A 171 -10.71 -5.96 5.49
N PHE A 172 -9.76 -5.14 5.96
CA PHE A 172 -8.68 -5.60 6.84
C PHE A 172 -9.06 -5.66 8.34
N LEU A 173 -10.34 -5.47 8.70
CA LEU A 173 -10.77 -5.47 10.10
C LEU A 173 -10.74 -6.86 10.73
N HIS A 174 -11.09 -7.87 9.94
CA HIS A 174 -10.88 -9.24 10.35
C HIS A 174 -9.39 -9.50 10.20
N GLU A 175 -8.63 -9.40 11.29
CA GLU A 175 -7.33 -10.07 11.37
C GLU A 175 -7.59 -11.48 10.86
N THR A 176 -7.02 -11.78 9.70
CA THR A 176 -7.30 -13.06 9.09
C THR A 176 -6.73 -14.12 10.00
N GLU A 177 -7.54 -15.10 10.38
CA GLU A 177 -7.17 -16.14 11.35
C GLU A 177 -5.92 -16.93 10.94
N ASN A 178 -5.48 -16.81 9.67
CA ASN A 178 -4.27 -17.40 9.14
C ASN A 178 -3.51 -16.46 8.18
N LEU A 179 -2.22 -16.77 7.95
CA LEU A 179 -1.31 -16.03 7.09
C LEU A 179 -1.79 -15.99 5.62
N GLU A 180 -2.26 -17.11 5.07
CA GLU A 180 -2.67 -17.17 3.66
C GLU A 180 -3.72 -16.12 3.32
N SER A 181 -4.74 -16.02 4.16
CA SER A 181 -5.80 -15.03 4.01
C SER A 181 -5.23 -13.60 4.08
N LYS A 182 -4.23 -13.34 4.92
CA LYS A 182 -3.53 -12.05 5.00
C LYS A 182 -2.83 -11.72 3.68
N LEU A 183 -2.15 -12.71 3.09
CA LEU A 183 -1.44 -12.56 1.82
C LEU A 183 -2.42 -12.28 0.67
N ARG A 184 -3.54 -12.99 0.59
CA ARG A 184 -4.59 -12.75 -0.41
C ARG A 184 -5.27 -11.39 -0.22
N LEU A 185 -5.48 -10.95 1.03
CA LEU A 185 -5.97 -9.59 1.32
C LEU A 185 -4.99 -8.51 0.84
N ALA A 186 -3.69 -8.73 1.01
CA ALA A 186 -2.61 -7.87 0.50
C ALA A 186 -2.36 -8.04 -1.02
N ARG A 187 -3.13 -8.90 -1.71
CA ARG A 187 -3.04 -9.17 -3.14
C ARG A 187 -1.71 -9.76 -3.60
N ILE A 188 -1.01 -10.46 -2.69
CA ILE A 188 0.23 -11.17 -3.01
C ILE A 188 -0.02 -12.25 -4.06
N ASP A 189 -1.18 -12.92 -4.02
CA ASP A 189 -1.62 -13.90 -5.01
C ASP A 189 -1.67 -13.33 -6.44
N VAL A 190 -2.20 -12.12 -6.60
CA VAL A 190 -2.28 -11.47 -7.91
C VAL A 190 -0.91 -10.99 -8.38
N ALA A 191 -0.11 -10.43 -7.48
CA ALA A 191 1.25 -9.99 -7.79
C ALA A 191 2.17 -11.17 -8.16
N ALA A 192 2.04 -12.30 -7.45
CA ALA A 192 2.76 -13.54 -7.74
C ALA A 192 2.43 -14.04 -9.15
N GLY A 193 1.13 -14.12 -9.48
CA GLY A 193 0.69 -14.50 -10.83
C GLY A 193 1.21 -13.55 -11.92
N TRP A 194 1.31 -12.25 -11.64
CA TRP A 194 1.92 -11.28 -12.57
C TRP A 194 3.41 -11.55 -12.78
N LEU A 195 4.13 -11.90 -11.72
CA LEU A 195 5.56 -12.27 -11.76
C LEU A 195 5.80 -13.67 -12.34
N GLY A 196 4.75 -14.43 -12.67
CA GLY A 196 4.86 -15.80 -13.18
C GLY A 196 5.21 -16.82 -12.10
N MET A 197 4.94 -16.51 -10.83
CA MET A 197 5.08 -17.42 -9.71
C MET A 197 3.75 -18.09 -9.36
N ASP A 198 3.79 -19.34 -8.93
CA ASP A 198 2.66 -19.98 -8.27
C ASP A 198 2.57 -19.48 -6.82
N PHE A 199 1.40 -18.97 -6.43
CA PHE A 199 1.23 -18.36 -5.11
C PHE A 199 1.33 -19.38 -3.98
N ASP A 200 0.70 -20.55 -4.12
CA ASP A 200 0.64 -21.54 -3.06
C ASP A 200 2.01 -22.22 -2.91
N GLU A 201 2.66 -22.57 -4.02
CA GLU A 201 4.00 -23.19 -4.00
C GLU A 201 5.10 -22.28 -3.42
N VAL A 202 4.96 -20.95 -3.55
CA VAL A 202 5.96 -20.00 -3.06
C VAL A 202 5.66 -19.52 -1.64
N PHE A 203 4.43 -19.09 -1.36
CA PHE A 203 4.12 -18.35 -0.13
C PHE A 203 3.34 -19.13 0.92
N VAL A 204 2.84 -20.33 0.61
CA VAL A 204 1.98 -21.09 1.51
C VAL A 204 2.61 -22.44 1.85
N ASP A 205 2.83 -23.29 0.86
CA ASP A 205 3.24 -24.68 1.03
C ASP A 205 4.62 -24.86 1.69
N PRO A 206 5.65 -24.02 1.40
CA PRO A 206 6.97 -24.19 2.01
C PRO A 206 7.01 -23.85 3.50
N LEU A 207 6.04 -23.07 3.99
CA LEU A 207 6.09 -22.50 5.33
C LEU A 207 5.65 -23.50 6.38
N GLN A 208 6.58 -23.87 7.27
CA GLN A 208 6.27 -24.61 8.49
C GLN A 208 5.44 -23.75 9.46
N PRO A 209 4.65 -24.36 10.37
CA PRO A 209 3.78 -23.63 11.28
C PRO A 209 4.48 -22.51 12.10
N ALA A 210 5.72 -22.74 12.53
CA ALA A 210 6.51 -21.73 13.25
C ALA A 210 6.84 -20.52 12.37
N ALA A 211 7.27 -20.75 11.12
CA ALA A 211 7.53 -19.68 10.16
C ALA A 211 6.24 -18.94 9.80
N GLN A 212 5.11 -19.65 9.63
CA GLN A 212 3.80 -19.01 9.40
C GLN A 212 3.43 -18.04 10.52
N GLN A 213 3.66 -18.39 11.79
CA GLN A 213 3.40 -17.51 12.93
C GLN A 213 4.30 -16.27 12.95
N ILE A 214 5.53 -16.40 12.45
CA ILE A 214 6.45 -15.27 12.30
C ILE A 214 5.99 -14.36 11.17
N TYR A 215 5.76 -14.90 9.96
CA TYR A 215 5.29 -14.12 8.81
C TYR A 215 3.89 -13.53 8.99
N ALA A 216 3.06 -14.10 9.85
CA ALA A 216 1.78 -13.50 10.24
C ALA A 216 1.97 -12.12 10.91
N GLN A 217 3.14 -11.85 11.49
CA GLN A 217 3.48 -10.55 12.08
C GLN A 217 4.10 -9.58 11.06
N PHE A 218 4.45 -10.04 9.86
CA PHE A 218 5.04 -9.18 8.84
C PHE A 218 3.96 -8.31 8.20
N ARG A 219 4.35 -7.11 7.78
CA ARG A 219 3.55 -6.33 6.84
C ARG A 219 3.83 -6.86 5.44
N TRP A 220 2.78 -7.31 4.78
CA TRP A 220 2.80 -7.72 3.38
C TRP A 220 2.19 -6.61 2.55
N VAL A 221 2.90 -6.18 1.52
CA VAL A 221 2.46 -5.08 0.66
C VAL A 221 3.02 -5.28 -0.75
N VAL A 222 2.29 -4.77 -1.74
CA VAL A 222 2.76 -4.73 -3.12
C VAL A 222 2.86 -3.27 -3.54
N ILE A 223 4.03 -2.88 -4.04
CA ILE A 223 4.31 -1.51 -4.44
C ILE A 223 4.86 -1.52 -5.87
N PRO A 224 4.35 -0.68 -6.78
CA PRO A 224 4.92 -0.55 -8.11
C PRO A 224 6.30 0.11 -8.02
N HIS A 225 7.30 -0.44 -8.72
CA HIS A 225 8.68 0.06 -8.65
C HIS A 225 9.28 0.28 -10.04
N VAL A 226 10.02 1.37 -10.23
CA VAL A 226 10.62 1.74 -11.52
C VAL A 226 11.66 0.72 -11.98
N LEU A 227 12.45 0.19 -11.05
CA LEU A 227 13.39 -0.92 -11.31
C LEU A 227 12.67 -2.21 -11.75
N ALA A 228 11.37 -2.32 -11.47
CA ALA A 228 10.54 -3.43 -11.92
C ALA A 228 9.73 -3.09 -13.20
N ILE A 229 10.19 -2.11 -13.99
CA ILE A 229 9.48 -1.59 -15.17
C ILE A 229 8.06 -1.11 -14.80
N ASP A 230 7.95 -0.43 -13.66
CA ASP A 230 6.69 -0.01 -13.04
C ASP A 230 5.73 -1.18 -12.71
N GLY A 231 6.25 -2.41 -12.71
CA GLY A 231 5.58 -3.63 -12.27
C GLY A 231 5.57 -3.80 -10.74
N PRO A 232 4.88 -4.84 -10.24
CA PRO A 232 4.78 -5.11 -8.82
C PRO A 232 6.12 -5.51 -8.21
N VAL A 233 6.38 -4.99 -7.01
CA VAL A 233 7.32 -5.58 -6.06
C VAL A 233 6.53 -6.05 -4.85
N ILE A 234 6.60 -7.34 -4.56
CA ILE A 234 6.06 -7.92 -3.33
C ILE A 234 7.08 -7.67 -2.23
N TYR A 235 6.64 -7.09 -1.11
CA TYR A 235 7.46 -6.91 0.07
C TYR A 235 6.89 -7.67 1.28
N ALA A 236 7.77 -8.34 2.01
CA ALA A 236 7.49 -8.90 3.33
C ALA A 236 8.35 -8.18 4.36
N LEU A 237 7.77 -7.25 5.12
CA LEU A 237 8.49 -6.43 6.08
C LEU A 237 8.30 -6.95 7.51
N PRO A 238 9.38 -7.26 8.24
CA PRO A 238 9.29 -7.63 9.64
C PRO A 238 8.99 -6.38 10.48
N PRO A 239 8.50 -6.54 11.73
CA PRO A 239 8.61 -5.49 12.73
C PRO A 239 10.06 -4.98 12.82
N MET A 240 10.26 -3.66 12.76
CA MET A 240 11.60 -3.08 12.63
C MET A 240 12.51 -3.41 13.81
N ASP A 241 11.95 -3.61 15.01
CA ASP A 241 12.67 -4.07 16.20
C ASP A 241 13.19 -5.52 16.10
N LYS A 242 12.80 -6.26 15.06
CA LYS A 242 13.23 -7.64 14.78
C LYS A 242 14.06 -7.79 13.52
N SER A 243 14.32 -6.69 12.80
CA SER A 243 14.95 -6.69 11.46
C SER A 243 16.41 -7.18 11.40
N ASP A 244 17.06 -7.34 12.56
CA ASP A 244 18.39 -7.95 12.66
C ASP A 244 18.35 -9.46 12.39
N ASP A 245 17.27 -10.13 12.79
CA ASP A 245 17.12 -11.58 12.76
C ASP A 245 16.00 -12.03 11.81
N TRP A 246 14.97 -11.21 11.64
CA TRP A 246 13.87 -11.45 10.71
C TRP A 246 14.11 -10.68 9.41
N PRO A 247 14.09 -11.36 8.26
CA PRO A 247 14.43 -10.72 7.00
C PRO A 247 13.34 -9.78 6.55
N TRP A 248 13.74 -8.65 5.95
CA TRP A 248 12.90 -8.00 4.96
C TRP A 248 13.13 -8.66 3.61
N GLU A 249 12.07 -9.05 2.93
CA GLU A 249 12.17 -9.74 1.65
C GLU A 249 11.46 -8.98 0.53
N SER A 250 11.98 -9.11 -0.69
CA SER A 250 11.35 -8.56 -1.89
C SER A 250 11.38 -9.51 -3.08
N TRP A 251 10.27 -9.62 -3.81
CA TRP A 251 10.16 -10.37 -5.06
C TRP A 251 9.72 -9.45 -6.20
N TYR A 252 10.46 -9.45 -7.30
CA TYR A 252 10.17 -8.61 -8.46
C TYR A 252 10.89 -9.11 -9.72
N THR A 253 10.64 -8.48 -10.87
CA THR A 253 11.39 -8.69 -12.12
C THR A 253 11.87 -7.37 -12.66
N ASP A 254 13.08 -7.30 -13.20
CA ASP A 254 13.58 -6.14 -13.94
C ASP A 254 13.27 -6.21 -15.45
N GLY A 255 12.49 -7.22 -15.87
CA GLY A 255 12.16 -7.55 -17.26
C GLY A 255 13.25 -8.31 -18.02
N ASN A 256 14.44 -8.52 -17.44
CA ASN A 256 15.50 -9.33 -18.01
C ASN A 256 15.59 -10.70 -17.32
N ILE A 257 15.39 -10.74 -16.01
CA ILE A 257 15.38 -11.96 -15.19
C ILE A 257 13.94 -12.30 -14.83
N PRO A 258 13.50 -13.57 -14.91
CA PRO A 258 12.11 -13.96 -14.65
C PRO A 258 11.60 -13.45 -13.30
N VAL A 259 12.31 -13.76 -12.22
CA VAL A 259 12.04 -13.24 -10.87
C VAL A 259 13.36 -13.13 -10.11
N ILE A 260 13.47 -12.07 -9.32
CA ILE A 260 14.55 -11.76 -8.38
C ILE A 260 13.93 -11.79 -6.99
N HIS A 261 14.58 -12.51 -6.06
CA HIS A 261 14.23 -12.54 -4.64
C HIS A 261 15.41 -12.05 -3.82
N HIS A 262 15.26 -10.86 -3.22
CA HIS A 262 16.27 -10.32 -2.31
C HIS A 262 15.86 -10.52 -0.87
N ILE A 263 16.83 -10.91 -0.05
CA ILE A 263 16.70 -11.01 1.40
C ILE A 263 17.58 -9.93 2.04
N HIS A 264 16.99 -9.13 2.92
CA HIS A 264 17.61 -7.99 3.57
C HIS A 264 17.60 -8.13 5.10
N TYR A 265 18.69 -7.73 5.75
CA TYR A 265 18.82 -7.64 7.21
C TYR A 265 19.48 -6.30 7.59
N THR A 266 19.19 -5.80 8.79
CA THR A 266 19.88 -4.62 9.34
C THR A 266 21.25 -4.94 9.92
N ARG A 267 21.57 -6.23 10.08
CA ARG A 267 22.89 -6.73 10.48
C ARG A 267 23.52 -7.56 9.36
N GLU A 268 24.80 -7.33 9.13
CA GLU A 268 25.60 -8.10 8.17
C GLU A 268 25.64 -9.59 8.54
N LYS A 269 25.48 -10.45 7.53
CA LYS A 269 25.57 -11.93 7.63
C LYS A 269 26.66 -12.48 6.73
N ASP A 270 27.14 -13.69 7.01
CA ASP A 270 28.24 -14.33 6.26
C ASP A 270 27.97 -14.46 4.74
N ASN A 271 26.71 -14.57 4.32
CA ASN A 271 26.30 -14.70 2.92
C ASN A 271 25.91 -13.36 2.25
N THR A 272 26.21 -12.23 2.89
CA THR A 272 25.90 -10.90 2.37
C THR A 272 26.62 -10.65 1.04
N SER A 273 25.86 -10.25 0.02
CA SER A 273 26.36 -9.88 -1.30
C SER A 273 26.63 -8.38 -1.44
N GLY A 274 25.95 -7.56 -0.65
CA GLY A 274 26.19 -6.13 -0.61
C GLY A 274 25.37 -5.42 0.47
N SER A 275 25.46 -4.09 0.50
CA SER A 275 24.71 -3.24 1.41
C SER A 275 24.21 -1.98 0.71
N TRP A 276 23.08 -1.45 1.17
CA TRP A 276 22.58 -0.15 0.73
C TRP A 276 21.85 0.55 1.87
N ALA A 277 21.69 1.86 1.73
CA ALA A 277 20.89 2.68 2.62
C ALA A 277 20.16 3.72 1.76
N GLU A 278 18.93 4.05 2.15
CA GLU A 278 18.12 5.02 1.43
C GLU A 278 17.60 6.10 2.37
N GLY A 279 17.62 7.32 1.84
CA GLY A 279 17.13 8.49 2.55
C GLY A 279 15.59 8.52 2.61
N PRO A 280 15.01 9.25 3.56
CA PRO A 280 13.56 9.43 3.63
C PRO A 280 12.98 10.01 2.34
N GLY A 281 11.78 9.54 1.97
CA GLY A 281 11.01 10.09 0.85
C GLY A 281 11.44 9.58 -0.53
N ALA A 282 12.23 8.51 -0.60
CA ALA A 282 12.39 7.81 -1.86
C ALA A 282 11.03 7.22 -2.28
N PRO A 283 10.58 7.48 -3.52
CA PRO A 283 9.31 6.94 -3.99
C PRO A 283 9.41 5.41 -4.11
N GLN A 284 8.26 4.72 -4.07
CA GLN A 284 8.16 3.28 -4.39
C GLN A 284 8.78 2.31 -3.38
N ARG A 285 8.92 2.74 -2.11
CA ARG A 285 9.39 1.89 -1.02
C ARG A 285 8.53 2.08 0.23
N PRO A 286 8.33 1.04 1.05
CA PRO A 286 7.67 1.17 2.34
C PRO A 286 8.44 2.11 3.25
N SER A 287 7.75 3.01 3.96
CA SER A 287 8.39 4.04 4.78
C SER A 287 9.32 3.50 5.88
N GLU A 288 9.07 2.28 6.36
CA GLU A 288 9.77 1.65 7.48
C GLU A 288 11.22 1.31 7.17
N ILE A 289 11.59 1.21 5.89
CA ILE A 289 12.94 0.82 5.51
C ILE A 289 13.93 2.00 5.59
N PHE A 290 13.43 3.23 5.63
CA PHE A 290 14.26 4.43 5.57
C PHE A 290 15.05 4.63 6.87
N GLY A 291 16.25 5.17 6.75
CA GLY A 291 17.11 5.43 7.92
C GLY A 291 17.86 4.21 8.45
N HIS A 292 17.74 3.06 7.76
CA HIS A 292 18.48 1.84 8.07
C HIS A 292 19.51 1.53 6.97
N THR A 293 20.59 0.85 7.36
CA THR A 293 21.49 0.18 6.41
C THR A 293 21.02 -1.25 6.27
N TRP A 294 20.79 -1.68 5.03
CA TRP A 294 20.32 -3.01 4.69
C TRP A 294 21.42 -3.80 4.00
N TYR A 295 21.81 -4.90 4.61
CA TYR A 295 22.70 -5.92 4.06
C TYR A 295 21.86 -6.95 3.34
N TRP A 296 22.24 -7.35 2.13
CA TRP A 296 21.38 -8.17 1.29
C TRP A 296 22.12 -9.25 0.51
N TYR A 297 21.37 -10.26 0.09
CA TYR A 297 21.79 -11.29 -0.85
C TYR A 297 20.62 -11.77 -1.71
N ASP A 298 20.95 -12.34 -2.87
CA ASP A 298 19.99 -13.00 -3.75
C ASP A 298 19.70 -14.41 -3.26
N ASP A 299 18.43 -14.76 -3.12
CA ASP A 299 18.01 -16.12 -2.81
C ASP A 299 17.51 -16.83 -4.08
N PRO A 300 18.20 -17.89 -4.55
CA PRO A 300 17.81 -18.60 -5.76
C PRO A 300 16.56 -19.48 -5.60
N GLU A 301 16.12 -19.78 -4.37
CA GLU A 301 14.99 -20.68 -4.14
C GLU A 301 13.63 -19.99 -4.25
N MET A 302 13.58 -18.65 -4.24
CA MET A 302 12.38 -17.82 -4.37
C MET A 302 11.32 -18.01 -3.27
N ILE A 303 11.52 -18.91 -2.30
CA ILE A 303 10.61 -19.13 -1.17
C ILE A 303 11.00 -18.23 0.01
N PRO A 304 10.05 -17.85 0.90
CA PRO A 304 10.35 -17.03 2.06
C PRO A 304 11.49 -17.61 2.90
N ALA A 305 12.47 -16.78 3.24
CA ALA A 305 13.73 -17.17 3.86
C ALA A 305 13.61 -18.03 5.13
N LEU A 306 12.61 -17.75 5.97
CA LEU A 306 12.40 -18.49 7.22
C LEU A 306 11.76 -19.87 6.99
N SER A 307 11.35 -20.21 5.77
CA SER A 307 10.92 -21.57 5.40
C SER A 307 12.07 -22.59 5.51
N LYS A 308 13.32 -22.10 5.47
CA LYS A 308 14.54 -22.92 5.41
C LYS A 308 15.16 -23.20 6.77
N GLN A 309 14.64 -22.60 7.84
CA GLN A 309 15.19 -22.74 9.19
C GLN A 309 14.48 -23.90 9.89
N GLU A 310 15.24 -24.98 10.17
CA GLU A 310 14.81 -26.11 11.02
C GLU A 310 14.81 -25.73 12.51
#